data_AF-A0A9X3RE35-F1
#
_entry.id   AF-A0A9X3RE35-F1
#
_cell.length_a   1.000
_cell.length_b   1.000
_cell.length_c   1.000
_cell.angle_alpha   90.00
_cell.angle_beta   90.00
_cell.angle_gamma   90.00
#
_symmetry.space_group_name_H-M   'P 1'
#
loop_
_entity.id
_entity.type
_entity.pdbx_description
1 polymer ?
#
loop_
_entity_poly.entity_id
_entity_poly.type
_entity_poly.pdbx_seq_one_letter_code
_entity_poly.pdbx_strand_id
1 'polypeptide(L)'
;MGSILFSKENSHVYLGPIDQGNKESFRIGRMHFHIKWAYFGFCVVKNRNTFSKFQDIVFFAGGPCLSFLLFIAAYLTSTSITHYELKNFLNGITFLNLLLFLSTSIPIIYPKWLKPYSGFPSDGYQILTAYRGKDKIES
;
A
#
# COMPACT_ATOMS: atom_id res chain seq x y z
N MET A 1 5.95 -3.24 0.46
CA MET A 1 7.01 -3.00 -0.56
C MET A 1 8.45 -3.02 -0.02
N GLY A 2 8.73 -2.55 1.20
CA GLY A 2 10.10 -2.47 1.73
C GLY A 2 10.87 -3.82 1.80
N SER A 3 10.19 -4.94 2.05
CA SER A 3 10.84 -6.26 2.11
C SER A 3 11.15 -6.87 0.74
N ILE A 4 10.58 -6.35 -0.37
CA ILE A 4 10.88 -6.84 -1.73
C ILE A 4 12.34 -6.51 -2.09
N LEU A 5 12.88 -5.37 -1.62
CA LEU A 5 14.30 -5.02 -1.80
C LEU A 5 15.25 -6.05 -1.16
N PHE A 6 14.78 -6.71 -0.09
CA PHE A 6 15.55 -7.72 0.64
C PHE A 6 15.19 -9.16 0.27
N SER A 7 14.20 -9.35 -0.61
CA SER A 7 13.75 -10.68 -1.05
C SER A 7 14.28 -11.01 -2.44
N LYS A 8 14.54 -12.29 -2.71
CA LYS A 8 14.92 -12.77 -4.05
C LYS A 8 13.72 -12.94 -4.99
N GLU A 9 12.52 -12.65 -4.52
CA GLU A 9 11.26 -12.96 -5.19
C GLU A 9 10.80 -11.86 -6.15
N ASN A 10 10.15 -12.29 -7.24
CA ASN A 10 9.52 -11.37 -8.18
C ASN A 10 8.21 -10.82 -7.60
N SER A 11 8.05 -9.51 -7.68
CA SER A 11 6.85 -8.80 -7.23
C SER A 11 6.11 -8.21 -8.42
N HIS A 12 4.79 -8.35 -8.41
CA HIS A 12 3.91 -7.82 -9.43
C HIS A 12 3.05 -6.74 -8.79
N VAL A 13 3.18 -5.51 -9.28
CA VAL A 13 2.42 -4.35 -8.83
C VAL A 13 1.37 -4.06 -9.88
N TYR A 14 0.10 -4.26 -9.52
CA TYR A 14 -1.04 -3.97 -10.37
C TYR A 14 -1.66 -2.64 -9.96
N LEU A 15 -1.83 -1.73 -10.90
CA LEU A 15 -2.68 -0.55 -10.75
C LEU A 15 -3.94 -0.81 -11.57
N GLY A 16 -5.05 -1.09 -10.89
CA GLY A 16 -6.30 -1.59 -11.46
C GLY A 16 -6.53 -3.10 -11.29
N PRO A 17 -7.53 -3.66 -11.98
CA PRO A 17 -7.91 -5.07 -11.82
C PRO A 17 -6.79 -6.02 -12.26
N ILE A 18 -6.66 -7.13 -11.53
CA ILE A 18 -5.74 -8.23 -11.83
C ILE A 18 -6.42 -9.09 -12.92
N ASP A 19 -6.30 -8.67 -14.17
CA ASP A 19 -6.81 -9.42 -15.34
C ASP A 19 -5.67 -9.85 -16.28
N GLN A 20 -5.90 -10.88 -17.10
CA GLN A 20 -4.94 -11.34 -18.12
C GLN A 20 -4.69 -10.29 -19.22
N GLY A 21 -5.57 -9.27 -19.31
CA GLY A 21 -5.41 -8.15 -20.24
C GLY A 21 -4.49 -7.04 -19.72
N ASN A 22 -4.01 -7.11 -18.47
CA ASN A 22 -3.15 -6.11 -17.84
C ASN A 22 -1.69 -6.46 -18.15
N LYS A 23 -1.31 -6.19 -19.41
CA LYS A 23 0.05 -6.40 -19.90
C LYS A 23 1.02 -5.59 -19.06
N GLU A 24 2.18 -6.19 -18.77
CA GLU A 24 3.27 -5.52 -18.07
C GLU A 24 3.62 -4.22 -18.80
N SER A 25 3.48 -3.10 -18.11
CA SER A 25 3.79 -1.77 -18.64
C SER A 25 5.29 -1.57 -18.65
N PHE A 26 5.96 -1.87 -17.53
CA PHE A 26 7.40 -1.82 -17.42
C PHE A 26 7.90 -2.65 -16.23
N ARG A 27 9.20 -2.93 -16.20
CA ARG A 27 9.87 -3.61 -15.09
C ARG A 27 11.04 -2.79 -14.56
N ILE A 28 11.21 -2.77 -13.25
CA ILE A 28 12.40 -2.23 -12.59
C ILE A 28 13.01 -3.35 -11.75
N GLY A 29 14.08 -3.95 -12.26
CA GLY A 29 14.72 -5.11 -11.62
C GLY A 29 13.77 -6.30 -11.51
N ARG A 30 13.35 -6.63 -10.28
CA ARG A 30 12.41 -7.74 -9.95
C ARG A 30 10.98 -7.27 -9.69
N MET A 31 10.70 -5.99 -9.92
CA MET A 31 9.37 -5.40 -9.79
C MET A 31 8.76 -5.26 -11.18
N HIS A 32 7.66 -5.98 -11.41
CA HIS A 32 6.89 -5.96 -12.64
C HIS A 32 5.65 -5.08 -12.43
N PHE A 33 5.53 -3.99 -13.19
CA PHE A 33 4.44 -3.04 -13.06
C PHE A 33 3.41 -3.26 -14.15
N HIS A 34 2.16 -3.46 -13.76
CA HIS A 34 1.00 -3.66 -14.61
C HIS A 34 0.04 -2.49 -14.37
N ILE A 35 0.17 -1.43 -15.17
CA ILE A 35 -0.52 -0.17 -14.95
C ILE A 35 -1.66 -0.01 -15.95
N LYS A 36 -2.89 0.03 -15.42
CA LYS A 36 -4.08 0.55 -16.11
C LYS A 36 -4.54 1.82 -15.38
N TRP A 37 -5.35 2.65 -16.05
CA TRP A 37 -6.01 3.77 -15.38
C TRP A 37 -6.97 3.24 -14.31
N ALA A 38 -6.61 3.41 -13.04
CA ALA A 38 -7.42 3.00 -11.90
C ALA A 38 -7.06 3.80 -10.64
N TYR A 39 -8.02 3.93 -9.73
CA TYR A 39 -7.84 4.60 -8.43
C TYR A 39 -7.35 3.67 -7.31
N PHE A 40 -7.08 2.40 -7.63
CA PHE A 40 -6.67 1.37 -6.68
C PHE A 40 -5.53 0.53 -7.26
N GLY A 41 -4.76 -0.10 -6.39
CA GLY A 41 -3.69 -1.00 -6.79
C GLY A 41 -3.43 -2.08 -5.75
N PHE A 42 -2.85 -3.18 -6.22
CA PHE A 42 -2.53 -4.37 -5.43
C PHE A 42 -1.09 -4.79 -5.71
N CYS A 43 -0.37 -5.19 -4.67
CA CYS A 43 0.95 -5.77 -4.80
C CYS A 43 0.88 -7.27 -4.50
N VAL A 44 1.21 -8.09 -5.49
CA VAL A 44 1.18 -9.55 -5.41
C VAL A 44 2.61 -10.07 -5.49
N VAL A 45 3.00 -10.95 -4.57
CA VAL A 45 4.31 -11.60 -4.54
C VAL A 45 4.11 -13.11 -4.58
N LYS A 46 4.68 -13.79 -5.59
CA LYS A 46 4.44 -15.22 -5.85
C LYS A 46 4.73 -16.12 -4.66
N ASN A 47 5.83 -15.87 -3.94
CA ASN A 47 6.27 -16.70 -2.82
C ASN A 47 6.09 -16.02 -1.46
N ARG A 48 5.04 -15.21 -1.26
CA ARG A 48 4.79 -14.57 0.05
C ARG A 48 4.72 -15.57 1.20
N ASN A 49 4.30 -16.81 0.95
CA ASN A 49 4.18 -17.84 1.97
C ASN A 49 5.50 -18.25 2.64
N THR A 50 6.64 -18.01 1.97
CA THR A 50 7.99 -18.30 2.48
C THR A 50 8.57 -17.17 3.32
N PHE A 51 7.88 -16.02 3.41
CA PHE A 51 8.38 -14.88 4.17
C PHE A 51 8.43 -15.20 5.66
N SER A 52 9.51 -14.75 6.32
CA SER A 52 9.57 -14.75 7.78
C SER A 52 8.53 -13.78 8.36
N LYS A 53 8.13 -13.96 9.62
CA LYS A 53 7.17 -13.05 10.29
C LYS A 53 7.60 -11.58 10.16
N PHE A 54 8.90 -11.32 10.31
CA PHE A 54 9.45 -9.97 10.16
C PHE A 54 9.35 -9.44 8.73
N GLN A 55 9.64 -10.25 7.71
CA GLN A 55 9.51 -9.85 6.32
C GLN A 55 8.06 -9.54 5.92
N ASP A 56 7.09 -10.27 6.46
CA ASP A 56 5.67 -10.04 6.23
C ASP A 56 5.21 -8.74 6.93
N ILE A 57 5.63 -8.51 8.18
CA ILE A 57 5.36 -7.24 8.88
C ILE A 57 5.94 -6.04 8.13
N VAL A 58 7.22 -6.12 7.72
CA VAL A 58 7.87 -5.05 6.94
C VAL A 58 7.21 -4.87 5.56
N PHE A 59 6.69 -5.95 4.96
CA PHE A 59 5.96 -5.87 3.71
C PHE A 59 4.73 -4.97 3.82
N PHE A 60 3.89 -5.21 4.84
CA PHE A 60 2.66 -4.47 5.11
C PHE A 60 2.90 -3.09 5.70
N ALA A 61 3.86 -2.95 6.61
CA ALA A 61 4.21 -1.66 7.18
C ALA A 61 4.67 -0.66 6.12
N GLY A 62 5.18 -1.13 4.97
CA GLY A 62 5.62 -0.27 3.88
C GLY A 62 4.55 0.69 3.34
N GLY A 63 3.27 0.28 3.28
CA GLY A 63 2.18 1.14 2.82
C GLY A 63 1.94 2.30 3.79
N PRO A 64 1.52 2.02 5.03
CA PRO A 64 1.26 3.06 6.02
C PRO A 64 2.48 3.91 6.34
N CYS A 65 3.68 3.33 6.43
CA CYS A 65 4.90 4.12 6.67
C CYS A 65 5.16 5.14 5.55
N LEU A 66 4.98 4.74 4.28
CA LEU A 66 5.19 5.66 3.16
C LEU A 66 4.13 6.76 3.14
N SER A 67 2.86 6.41 3.36
CA SER A 67 1.78 7.40 3.44
C SER A 67 1.99 8.38 4.60
N PHE A 68 2.48 7.92 5.76
CA PHE A 68 2.80 8.78 6.89
C PHE A 68 3.99 9.71 6.61
N LEU A 69 5.04 9.21 5.95
CA LEU A 69 6.18 10.03 5.52
C LEU A 69 5.74 11.12 4.53
N LEU A 70 4.89 10.77 3.56
CA LEU A 70 4.32 11.74 2.60
C LEU A 70 3.43 12.76 3.29
N PHE A 71 2.64 12.35 4.29
CA PHE A 71 1.87 13.27 5.14
C PHE A 71 2.78 14.29 5.82
N ILE A 72 3.86 13.84 6.49
CA ILE A 72 4.82 14.72 7.17
C ILE A 72 5.47 15.67 6.17
N ALA A 73 5.96 15.15 5.05
CA ALA A 73 6.64 15.95 4.02
C ALA A 73 5.71 17.02 3.43
N ALA A 74 4.47 16.65 3.07
CA ALA A 74 3.48 17.57 2.54
C ALA A 74 3.05 18.61 3.57
N TYR A 75 2.86 18.20 4.84
CA TYR A 75 2.52 19.11 5.92
C TYR A 75 3.61 20.16 6.17
N LEU A 76 4.87 19.73 6.33
CA LEU A 76 6.00 20.63 6.52
C LEU A 76 6.14 21.60 5.34
N THR A 77 6.03 21.09 4.11
CA THR A 77 6.07 21.92 2.90
C THR A 77 4.93 22.94 2.87
N SER A 78 3.70 22.53 3.22
CA SER A 78 2.54 23.42 3.29
C SER A 78 2.74 24.57 4.29
N THR A 79 3.42 24.32 5.42
CA THR A 79 3.71 25.37 6.40
C THR A 79 4.71 26.42 5.91
N SER A 80 5.59 26.06 4.97
CA SER A 80 6.60 26.97 4.41
C SER A 80 6.09 27.79 3.22
N ILE A 81 4.90 27.49 2.70
CA ILE A 81 4.37 28.12 1.49
C ILE A 81 3.26 29.12 1.84
N THR A 82 3.39 30.33 1.31
CA THR A 82 2.46 31.44 1.50
C THR A 82 1.44 31.57 0.38
N HIS A 83 1.71 30.98 -0.79
CA HIS A 83 0.80 31.01 -1.92
C HIS A 83 -0.44 30.14 -1.68
N TYR A 84 -1.62 30.77 -1.64
CA TYR A 84 -2.88 30.15 -1.20
C TYR A 84 -3.24 28.88 -1.98
N GLU A 85 -3.23 28.92 -3.31
CA GLU A 85 -3.62 27.79 -4.16
C GLU A 85 -2.73 26.58 -3.93
N LEU A 86 -1.41 26.80 -3.91
CA LEU A 86 -0.44 25.74 -3.75
C LEU A 86 -0.45 25.17 -2.32
N LYS A 87 -0.71 26.02 -1.32
CA LYS A 87 -0.96 25.60 0.06
C LYS A 87 -2.22 24.74 0.17
N ASN A 88 -3.32 25.13 -0.49
CA ASN A 88 -4.56 24.38 -0.48
C ASN A 88 -4.41 23.01 -1.15
N PHE A 89 -3.69 22.96 -2.28
CA PHE A 89 -3.34 21.71 -2.95
C PHE A 89 -2.51 20.78 -2.05
N LEU A 90 -1.47 21.31 -1.39
CA LEU A 90 -0.66 20.54 -0.44
C LEU A 90 -1.47 20.07 0.76
N ASN A 91 -2.37 20.90 1.29
CA ASN A 91 -3.28 20.48 2.37
C ASN A 91 -4.18 19.31 1.93
N GLY A 92 -4.65 19.31 0.69
CA GLY A 92 -5.37 18.17 0.11
C GLY A 92 -4.50 16.90 0.10
N ILE A 93 -3.25 17.01 -0.35
CA ILE A 93 -2.28 15.90 -0.32
C ILE A 93 -2.04 15.41 1.11
N THR A 94 -1.86 16.32 2.07
CA THR A 94 -1.69 16.02 3.49
C THR A 94 -2.89 15.23 4.02
N PHE A 95 -4.11 15.73 3.79
CA PHE A 95 -5.32 15.07 4.25
C PHE A 95 -5.51 13.68 3.64
N LEU A 96 -5.28 13.53 2.33
CA LEU A 96 -5.39 12.24 1.63
C LEU A 96 -4.36 11.22 2.16
N ASN A 97 -3.11 11.63 2.39
CA ASN A 97 -2.09 10.74 2.91
C ASN A 97 -2.33 10.35 4.37
N LEU A 98 -2.88 11.26 5.19
CA LEU A 98 -3.29 10.94 6.55
C LEU A 98 -4.45 9.94 6.56
N LEU A 99 -5.47 10.15 5.71
CA LEU A 99 -6.58 9.21 5.57
C LEU A 99 -6.10 7.84 5.08
N LEU A 100 -5.17 7.81 4.13
CA LEU A 100 -4.56 6.58 3.63
C LEU A 100 -3.78 5.86 4.73
N PHE A 101 -2.99 6.59 5.52
CA PHE A 101 -2.28 6.04 6.68
C PHE A 101 -3.24 5.42 7.70
N LEU A 102 -4.30 6.14 8.08
CA LEU A 102 -5.27 5.66 9.07
C LEU A 102 -6.02 4.43 8.56
N SER A 103 -6.55 4.50 7.34
CA SER A 103 -7.32 3.40 6.74
C SER A 103 -6.49 2.12 6.59
N THR A 104 -5.21 2.23 6.23
CA THR A 104 -4.31 1.08 6.07
C THR A 104 -3.72 0.58 7.40
N SER A 105 -3.47 1.45 8.38
CA SER A 105 -2.87 1.08 9.68
C SER A 105 -3.86 0.48 10.67
N ILE A 106 -5.12 0.91 10.65
CA ILE A 106 -6.12 0.42 11.60
C ILE A 106 -6.45 -1.04 11.24
N PRO A 107 -6.39 -2.01 12.19
CA PRO A 107 -6.61 -3.41 11.90
C PRO A 107 -8.09 -3.74 11.69
N ILE A 108 -8.60 -3.47 10.49
CA ILE A 108 -9.98 -3.72 10.07
C ILE A 108 -10.01 -4.56 8.81
N ILE A 109 -11.13 -5.26 8.61
CA ILE A 109 -11.50 -5.80 7.31
C ILE A 109 -12.41 -4.77 6.65
N TYR A 110 -12.06 -4.33 5.44
CA TYR A 110 -12.82 -3.28 4.78
C TYR A 110 -14.27 -3.72 4.53
N PRO A 111 -15.26 -2.86 4.82
CA PRO A 111 -16.65 -3.23 4.71
C PRO A 111 -17.09 -3.40 3.26
N LYS A 112 -18.11 -4.23 3.03
CA LYS A 112 -18.51 -4.68 1.67
C LYS A 112 -18.94 -3.56 0.71
N TRP A 113 -19.36 -2.42 1.25
CA TRP A 113 -19.76 -1.25 0.46
C TRP A 113 -18.57 -0.49 -0.12
N LEU A 114 -17.35 -0.68 0.43
CA LEU A 114 -16.12 -0.04 -0.03
C LEU A 114 -15.48 -0.83 -1.17
N LYS A 115 -16.18 -0.99 -2.29
CA LYS A 115 -15.55 -1.50 -3.52
C LYS A 115 -14.51 -0.48 -3.98
N PRO A 116 -13.28 -0.88 -4.33
CA PRO A 116 -12.77 -2.23 -4.66
C PRO A 116 -12.15 -3.02 -3.50
N TYR A 117 -12.08 -2.45 -2.30
CA TYR A 117 -11.41 -3.05 -1.14
C TYR A 117 -12.31 -3.96 -0.30
N SER A 118 -13.59 -4.10 -0.65
CA SER A 118 -14.59 -4.95 0.01
C SER A 118 -14.04 -6.33 0.40
N GLY A 119 -14.00 -6.61 1.71
CA GLY A 119 -13.58 -7.92 2.24
C GLY A 119 -12.06 -8.11 2.33
N PHE A 120 -11.25 -7.18 1.84
CA PHE A 120 -9.81 -7.24 2.01
C PHE A 120 -9.40 -6.80 3.44
N PRO A 121 -8.44 -7.48 4.07
CA PRO A 121 -7.86 -7.03 5.32
C PRO A 121 -6.95 -5.81 5.08
N SER A 122 -6.98 -4.84 6.00
CA SER A 122 -6.02 -3.74 6.00
C SER A 122 -4.59 -4.21 6.28
N ASP A 123 -3.60 -3.37 5.97
CA ASP A 123 -2.20 -3.68 6.26
C ASP A 123 -1.97 -3.89 7.76
N GLY A 124 -2.62 -3.08 8.61
CA GLY A 124 -2.61 -3.22 10.06
C GLY A 124 -3.20 -4.54 10.54
N TYR A 125 -4.26 -5.03 9.90
CA TYR A 125 -4.84 -6.34 10.22
C TYR A 125 -3.84 -7.44 9.89
N GLN A 126 -3.19 -7.37 8.72
CA GLN A 126 -2.19 -8.36 8.30
C GLN A 126 -0.93 -8.35 9.18
N ILE A 127 -0.48 -7.18 9.63
CA ILE A 127 0.61 -7.05 10.62
C ILE A 127 0.23 -7.74 11.93
N LEU A 128 -1.00 -7.48 12.43
CA LEU A 128 -1.49 -8.09 13.67
C LEU A 128 -1.57 -9.61 13.55
N THR A 129 -2.05 -10.14 12.42
CA THR A 129 -2.10 -11.59 12.15
C THR A 129 -0.69 -12.20 12.05
N ALA A 130 0.25 -11.52 11.39
CA ALA A 130 1.64 -11.97 11.29
C ALA A 130 2.31 -12.01 12.69
N TYR A 131 2.03 -11.01 13.53
CA TYR A 131 2.52 -10.94 14.91
C TYR A 131 1.92 -12.04 15.80
N ARG A 132 0.60 -12.25 15.73
CA ARG A 132 -0.13 -13.28 16.51
C ARG A 132 0.22 -14.72 16.10
N GLY A 133 0.88 -14.92 14.97
CA GLY A 133 1.39 -16.22 14.57
C GLY A 133 0.38 -17.07 13.79
N LYS A 134 -0.06 -16.56 12.63
CA LYS A 134 -0.73 -17.28 11.53
C LYS A 134 -2.00 -18.08 11.92
N ASP A 135 -3.15 -17.42 11.81
CA ASP A 135 -4.29 -17.98 11.09
C ASP A 135 -4.45 -17.15 9.82
N LYS A 136 -3.93 -17.66 8.70
CA LYS A 136 -4.14 -17.04 7.40
C LYS A 136 -5.60 -17.26 7.02
N ILE A 137 -6.40 -16.21 6.99
CA ILE A 137 -7.67 -16.25 6.26
C ILE A 137 -7.26 -16.24 4.79
N GLU A 138 -7.33 -17.40 4.14
CA GLU A 138 -7.20 -17.52 2.69
C GLU A 138 -8.29 -16.66 2.04
N SER A 139 -7.86 -15.68 1.23
CA SER A 139 -8.74 -14.86 0.38
C SER A 139 -8.39 -15.08 -1.07
#